data_AF-A0AA36JFT7-F1
#
_entry.id   AF-A0AA36JFT7-F1
#
_cell.length_a   1.000
_cell.length_b   1.000
_cell.length_c   1.000
_cell.angle_alpha   90.00
_cell.angle_beta   90.00
_cell.angle_gamma   90.00
#
_symmetry.space_group_name_H-M   'P 1'
#
loop_
_entity.id
_entity.type
_entity.pdbx_description
1 polymer ?
#
loop_
_entity_poly.entity_id
_entity_poly.type
_entity_poly.pdbx_seq_one_letter_code
_entity_poly.pdbx_strand_id
1 'polypeptide(L)'
;MKVLKYLKPSKCPSRESEVLSAKPEKEIAVEQNALKLRDQKPAVATDTSSEFLVYQALVRRCVAYEFARLIDFETQHKWVSWLFKMLAKQPPPGYNKISMAQVLACDQAAFAYMAEHCPDLRHPDRDAYPLQKLMADMSTNFEMMIYAQPLPKPASSSSAARVAPYQKTQQKNKDGKGKGKGKTRGPPMPRELVGNPTKDAKGRNICFAYNLPGGCDGASPDQMCPRGAHVCIKAGCHQLHSFQHHKSGN
;
A
#
# COMPACT_ATOMS: atom_id res chain seq x y z
N MET A 1 19.84 -15.64 28.21
CA MET A 1 20.65 -15.35 27.01
C MET A 1 20.29 -13.95 26.52
N LYS A 2 21.26 -13.06 26.30
CA LYS A 2 20.98 -11.70 25.81
C LYS A 2 20.81 -11.76 24.30
N VAL A 3 19.58 -11.57 23.82
CA VAL A 3 19.23 -11.65 22.39
C VAL A 3 19.10 -10.24 21.82
N LEU A 4 19.65 -10.01 20.63
CA LEU A 4 19.49 -8.76 19.89
C LEU A 4 18.01 -8.55 19.54
N LYS A 5 17.45 -7.40 19.91
CA LYS A 5 16.06 -7.02 19.58
C LYS A 5 16.04 -5.84 18.64
N TYR A 6 15.25 -5.94 17.58
CA TYR A 6 15.06 -4.83 16.65
C TYR A 6 14.40 -3.62 17.33
N LEU A 7 15.07 -2.48 17.26
CA LEU A 7 14.55 -1.20 17.76
C LEU A 7 13.98 -0.40 16.58
N LYS A 8 12.64 -0.35 16.52
CA LYS A 8 11.91 0.41 15.50
C LYS A 8 12.17 1.91 15.64
N PRO A 9 12.17 2.70 14.55
CA PRO A 9 12.39 4.15 14.61
C PRO A 9 11.45 4.89 15.56
N SER A 10 10.19 4.44 15.70
CA SER A 10 9.22 5.03 16.64
C SER A 10 9.60 4.89 18.12
N LYS A 11 10.56 4.02 18.44
CA LYS A 11 11.12 3.81 19.78
C LYS A 11 12.47 4.49 19.96
N CYS A 12 12.83 5.43 19.09
CA CYS A 12 14.07 6.20 19.16
C CYS A 12 13.76 7.69 19.42
N PRO A 13 13.23 8.05 20.61
CA PRO A 13 12.88 9.43 20.96
C PRO A 13 14.10 10.34 20.96
N SER A 14 13.87 11.65 20.78
CA SER A 14 14.90 12.67 20.99
C SER A 14 15.00 13.00 22.48
N ARG A 15 16.17 13.45 22.93
CA ARG A 15 16.36 13.95 24.30
C ARG A 15 15.36 15.06 24.64
N GLU A 16 15.08 15.95 23.69
CA GLU A 16 14.07 16.99 23.85
C GLU A 16 12.68 16.39 24.10
N SER A 17 12.28 15.38 23.32
CA SER A 17 10.99 14.70 23.53
C SER A 17 10.94 13.97 24.88
N GLU A 18 12.05 13.42 25.36
CA GLU A 18 12.13 12.80 26.69
C GLU A 18 12.01 13.83 27.82
N VAL A 19 12.66 14.98 27.69
CA VAL A 19 12.63 16.07 28.68
C VAL A 19 11.25 16.74 28.73
N LEU A 20 10.60 16.91 27.58
CA LEU A 20 9.26 17.49 27.47
C LEU A 20 8.14 16.51 27.87
N SER A 21 8.42 15.20 27.86
CA SER A 21 7.42 14.20 28.25
C SER A 21 7.20 14.22 29.76
N ALA A 22 5.96 14.52 30.17
CA ALA A 22 5.54 14.42 31.56
C ALA A 22 5.63 12.97 32.06
N LYS A 23 5.83 12.80 33.38
CA LYS A 23 5.83 11.47 34.00
C LYS A 23 4.48 10.78 33.75
N PRO A 24 4.46 9.48 33.40
CA PRO A 24 3.23 8.70 33.25
C PRO A 24 2.44 8.73 34.55
N GLU A 25 1.14 8.97 34.45
CA GLU A 25 0.21 8.79 35.55
C GLU A 25 0.12 7.29 35.87
N LYS A 26 0.16 6.94 37.15
CA LYS A 26 0.03 5.54 37.58
C LYS A 26 -1.45 5.21 37.67
N GLU A 27 -1.99 4.48 36.68
CA GLU A 27 -3.34 3.92 36.79
C GLU A 27 -3.35 2.70 37.72
N ILE A 28 -4.21 2.73 38.74
CA ILE A 28 -4.44 1.62 39.65
C ILE A 28 -5.51 0.72 39.01
N ALA A 29 -5.11 -0.42 38.45
CA ALA A 29 -6.06 -1.43 37.98
C ALA A 29 -6.51 -2.32 39.15
N VAL A 30 -7.81 -2.33 39.44
CA VAL A 30 -8.43 -3.19 40.46
C VAL A 30 -8.98 -4.45 39.78
N GLU A 31 -8.30 -5.59 39.92
CA GLU A 31 -8.81 -6.89 39.51
C GLU A 31 -9.06 -7.77 40.76
N GLN A 32 -10.29 -8.28 40.89
CA GLN A 32 -10.75 -9.31 41.84
C GLN A 32 -9.93 -9.43 43.14
N ASN A 33 -10.15 -8.49 44.06
CA ASN A 33 -9.60 -8.48 45.43
C ASN A 33 -8.07 -8.27 45.60
N ALA A 34 -7.33 -7.91 44.54
CA ALA A 34 -5.94 -7.49 44.66
C ALA A 34 -5.63 -6.23 43.83
N LEU A 35 -5.15 -5.18 44.50
CA LEU A 35 -4.61 -3.98 43.84
C LEU A 35 -3.26 -4.32 43.21
N LYS A 36 -3.18 -4.40 41.88
CA LYS A 36 -1.90 -4.49 41.16
C LYS A 36 -1.61 -3.14 40.53
N LEU A 37 -0.59 -2.45 41.06
CA LEU A 37 0.01 -1.31 40.38
C LEU A 37 0.65 -1.82 39.08
N ARG A 38 0.04 -1.54 37.93
CA ARG A 38 0.67 -1.75 36.63
C ARG A 38 1.26 -0.42 36.21
N ASP A 39 2.59 -0.29 36.29
CA ASP A 39 3.27 0.85 35.68
C ASP A 39 3.07 0.77 34.15
N GLN A 40 2.18 1.60 33.62
CA GLN A 40 2.09 1.79 32.18
C GLN A 40 3.38 2.48 31.74
N LYS A 41 4.23 1.76 30.99
CA LYS A 41 5.45 2.37 30.45
C LYS A 41 5.05 3.55 29.57
N PRO A 42 5.52 4.77 29.86
CA PRO A 42 5.34 5.89 28.95
C PRO A 42 6.19 5.56 27.74
N ALA A 43 5.58 5.05 26.68
CA ALA A 43 6.26 4.96 25.41
C ALA A 43 6.27 6.37 24.84
N VAL A 44 7.31 7.16 25.16
CA VAL A 44 7.61 8.39 24.41
C VAL A 44 7.84 7.96 22.97
N ALA A 45 6.78 8.05 22.17
CA ALA A 45 6.77 7.61 20.78
C ALA A 45 7.32 8.74 19.92
N THR A 46 8.25 8.39 19.04
CA THR A 46 8.80 9.34 18.08
C THR A 46 7.89 9.44 16.88
N ASP A 47 7.64 10.68 16.42
CA ASP A 47 7.00 10.89 15.12
C ASP A 47 7.88 10.32 14.00
N THR A 48 7.28 9.53 13.13
CA THR A 48 7.91 8.86 11.97
C THR A 48 7.15 9.15 10.68
N SER A 49 6.34 10.21 10.67
CA SER A 49 5.49 10.64 9.55
C SER A 49 6.25 11.01 8.28
N SER A 50 7.49 11.49 8.41
CA SER A 50 8.34 11.88 7.27
C SER A 50 9.63 11.07 7.21
N GLU A 51 10.18 10.96 5.99
CA GLU A 51 11.45 10.26 5.76
C GLU A 51 12.60 10.87 6.57
N PHE A 52 12.61 12.20 6.71
CA PHE A 52 13.59 12.92 7.53
C PHE A 52 13.49 12.56 9.01
N LEU A 53 12.28 12.47 9.57
CA LEU A 53 12.08 12.09 10.97
C LEU A 53 12.52 10.64 11.22
N VAL A 54 12.25 9.73 10.27
CA VAL A 54 12.76 8.35 10.32
C VAL A 54 14.28 8.34 10.30
N TYR A 55 14.92 9.12 9.42
CA TYR A 55 16.38 9.23 9.37
C TYR A 55 16.95 9.70 10.71
N GLN A 56 16.41 10.79 11.28
CA GLN A 56 16.83 11.31 12.58
C GLN A 56 16.68 10.26 13.70
N ALA A 57 15.57 9.52 13.72
CA ALA A 57 15.35 8.43 14.67
C ALA A 57 16.38 7.30 14.52
N LEU A 58 16.76 6.95 13.30
CA LEU A 58 17.79 5.94 13.04
C LEU A 58 19.20 6.41 13.40
N VAL A 59 19.51 7.69 13.19
CA VAL A 59 20.79 8.27 13.64
C VAL A 59 20.91 8.25 15.16
N ARG A 60 19.83 8.56 15.89
CA ARG A 60 19.80 8.40 17.35
C ARG A 60 20.02 6.96 17.79
N ARG A 61 19.51 5.99 17.02
CA ARG A 61 19.79 4.56 17.24
C ARG A 61 21.28 4.24 17.08
N CYS A 62 21.98 4.87 16.12
CA CYS A 62 23.43 4.69 16.00
C CYS A 62 24.18 5.09 17.29
N VAL A 63 23.85 6.26 17.85
CA VAL A 63 24.45 6.75 19.10
C VAL A 63 24.15 5.80 20.27
N ALA A 64 22.92 5.29 20.36
CA ALA A 64 22.54 4.35 21.42
C ALA A 64 23.32 3.02 21.35
N TYR A 65 23.62 2.53 20.15
CA TYR A 65 24.37 1.30 19.94
C TYR A 65 25.87 1.46 20.23
N GLU A 66 26.43 2.62 19.91
CA GLU A 66 27.80 2.98 20.30
C GLU A 66 27.92 3.04 21.83
N PHE A 67 26.97 3.70 22.50
CA PHE A 67 26.92 3.74 23.97
C PHE A 67 26.74 2.36 24.61
N ALA A 68 25.95 1.48 23.97
CA ALA A 68 25.80 0.09 24.37
C ALA A 68 27.01 -0.80 24.01
N ARG A 69 28.02 -0.24 23.35
CA ARG A 69 29.23 -0.89 22.85
C ARG A 69 28.96 -2.11 21.94
N LEU A 70 27.89 -2.05 21.14
CA LEU A 70 27.52 -3.12 20.22
C LEU A 70 28.11 -2.94 18.82
N ILE A 71 28.03 -1.72 18.29
CA ILE A 71 28.48 -1.31 16.96
C ILE A 71 29.01 0.12 17.10
N ASP A 72 30.08 0.44 16.39
CA ASP A 72 30.56 1.82 16.27
C ASP A 72 29.59 2.72 15.49
N PHE A 73 29.53 4.01 15.86
CA PHE A 73 28.63 4.97 15.22
C PHE A 73 28.87 5.08 13.73
N GLU A 74 30.12 5.19 13.28
CA GLU A 74 30.44 5.41 11.87
C GLU A 74 29.93 4.25 11.01
N THR A 75 30.07 3.03 11.51
CA THR A 75 29.68 1.82 10.79
C THR A 75 28.17 1.67 10.71
N GLN A 76 27.46 1.94 11.81
CA GLN A 76 26.00 1.92 11.79
C GLN A 76 25.41 3.09 10.98
N HIS A 77 26.05 4.26 11.03
CA HIS A 77 25.66 5.43 10.24
C HIS A 77 25.87 5.20 8.74
N LYS A 78 26.94 4.51 8.33
CA LYS A 78 27.14 4.05 6.94
C LYS A 78 25.99 3.17 6.46
N TRP A 79 25.51 2.24 7.29
CA TRP A 79 24.34 1.40 6.98
C TRP A 79 23.07 2.25 6.80
N VAL A 80 22.77 3.15 7.75
CA VAL A 80 21.61 4.04 7.65
C VAL A 80 21.70 4.94 6.41
N SER A 81 22.88 5.47 6.12
CA SER A 81 23.14 6.27 4.92
C SER A 81 22.93 5.47 3.64
N TRP A 82 23.34 4.20 3.61
CA TRP A 82 23.11 3.30 2.48
C TRP A 82 21.61 3.05 2.24
N LEU A 83 20.83 2.79 3.30
CA LEU A 83 19.38 2.63 3.22
C LEU A 83 18.69 3.84 2.57
N PHE A 84 19.05 5.05 3.01
CA PHE A 84 18.47 6.29 2.46
C PHE A 84 18.99 6.63 1.06
N LYS A 85 20.22 6.22 0.72
CA LYS A 85 20.72 6.29 -0.66
C LYS A 85 19.89 5.42 -1.61
N MET A 86 19.47 4.24 -1.17
CA MET A 86 18.58 3.38 -1.96
C MET A 86 17.20 4.00 -2.12
N LEU A 87 16.65 4.58 -1.05
CA LEU A 87 15.40 5.33 -1.09
C LEU A 87 15.46 6.50 -2.09
N ALA A 88 16.57 7.23 -2.17
CA ALA A 88 16.72 8.37 -3.05
C ALA A 88 16.95 8.01 -4.53
N LYS A 89 17.31 6.75 -4.84
CA LYS A 89 17.68 6.32 -6.19
C LYS A 89 16.45 6.29 -7.12
N GLN A 90 16.62 6.84 -8.32
CA GLN A 90 15.58 6.75 -9.35
C GLN A 90 15.52 5.32 -9.94
N PRO A 91 14.33 4.71 -9.99
CA PRO A 91 14.18 3.37 -10.54
C PRO A 91 14.30 3.39 -12.07
N PRO A 92 14.76 2.29 -12.70
CA PRO A 92 14.69 2.12 -14.15
C PRO A 92 13.24 2.18 -14.68
N PRO A 93 13.04 2.44 -15.99
CA PRO A 93 11.72 2.38 -16.61
C PRO A 93 11.04 1.01 -16.36
N GLY A 94 9.75 1.04 -16.03
CA GLY A 94 8.99 -0.18 -15.71
C GLY A 94 9.09 -0.64 -14.25
N TYR A 95 9.85 0.03 -13.38
CA TYR A 95 9.96 -0.29 -11.96
C TYR A 95 9.42 0.83 -11.06
N ASN A 96 8.96 0.49 -9.87
CA ASN A 96 8.55 1.41 -8.81
C ASN A 96 9.76 1.89 -8.01
N LYS A 97 9.70 3.13 -7.53
CA LYS A 97 10.69 3.65 -6.56
C LYS A 97 10.62 2.79 -5.29
N ILE A 98 11.77 2.56 -4.67
CA ILE A 98 11.82 1.90 -3.36
C ILE A 98 11.01 2.72 -2.37
N SER A 99 10.13 2.05 -1.63
CA SER A 99 9.29 2.68 -0.61
C SER A 99 9.98 2.72 0.75
N MET A 100 9.55 3.63 1.63
CA MET A 100 9.99 3.64 3.03
C MET A 100 9.71 2.31 3.73
N ALA A 101 8.60 1.65 3.42
CA ALA A 101 8.27 0.34 3.99
C ALA A 101 9.31 -0.74 3.61
N GLN A 102 9.80 -0.75 2.37
CA GLN A 102 10.88 -1.65 1.95
C GLN A 102 12.20 -1.35 2.67
N VAL A 103 12.52 -0.07 2.87
CA VAL A 103 13.71 0.35 3.63
C VAL A 103 13.65 -0.15 5.08
N LEU A 104 12.51 0.02 5.76
CA LEU A 104 12.33 -0.45 7.12
C LEU A 104 12.31 -1.99 7.22
N ALA A 105 11.78 -2.67 6.21
CA ALA A 105 11.85 -4.12 6.12
C ALA A 105 13.29 -4.62 5.94
N CYS A 106 14.08 -3.96 5.09
CA CYS A 106 15.51 -4.22 4.91
C CYS A 106 16.27 -4.06 6.23
N ASP A 107 16.04 -2.93 6.91
CA ASP A 107 16.63 -2.67 8.22
C ASP A 107 16.24 -3.76 9.23
N GLN A 108 14.96 -4.13 9.32
CA GLN A 108 14.53 -5.21 10.22
C GLN A 108 15.17 -6.56 9.88
N ALA A 109 15.31 -6.90 8.60
CA ALA A 109 15.97 -8.12 8.14
C ALA A 109 17.46 -8.13 8.51
N ALA A 110 18.15 -7.00 8.40
CA ALA A 110 19.55 -6.87 8.81
C ALA A 110 19.73 -7.19 10.31
N PHE A 111 18.83 -6.72 11.16
CA PHE A 111 18.87 -7.04 12.59
C PHE A 111 18.53 -8.50 12.89
N ALA A 112 17.65 -9.13 12.12
CA ALA A 112 17.38 -10.57 12.24
C ALA A 112 18.62 -11.39 11.86
N TYR A 113 19.24 -11.08 10.72
CA TYR A 113 20.48 -11.71 10.27
C TYR A 113 21.60 -11.55 11.31
N MET A 114 21.80 -10.36 11.88
CA MET A 114 22.78 -10.15 12.95
C MET A 114 22.48 -10.99 14.20
N ALA A 115 21.20 -11.12 14.57
CA ALA A 115 20.80 -11.91 15.74
C ALA A 115 21.06 -13.42 15.54
N GLU A 116 20.93 -13.91 14.31
CA GLU A 116 21.21 -15.31 13.96
C GLU A 116 22.72 -15.60 13.93
N HIS A 117 23.51 -14.68 13.37
CA HIS A 117 24.96 -14.87 13.20
C HIS A 117 25.78 -14.46 14.43
N CYS A 118 25.18 -13.77 15.39
CA CYS A 118 25.79 -13.40 16.66
C CYS A 118 24.84 -13.69 17.83
N PRO A 119 24.80 -14.95 18.31
CA PRO A 119 23.91 -15.36 19.40
C PRO A 119 24.38 -14.87 20.78
N ASP A 120 25.67 -14.56 20.94
CA ASP A 120 26.23 -14.02 22.19
C ASP A 120 26.72 -12.58 22.00
N LEU A 121 25.99 -11.64 22.61
CA LEU A 121 26.31 -10.21 22.62
C LEU A 121 27.27 -9.82 23.77
N ARG A 122 27.89 -10.80 24.44
CA ARG A 122 28.94 -10.50 25.42
C ARG A 122 30.12 -9.89 24.69
N HIS A 123 30.69 -8.85 25.29
CA HIS A 123 31.90 -8.22 24.77
C HIS A 123 33.04 -9.25 24.89
N PRO A 124 33.60 -9.73 23.76
CA PRO A 124 34.70 -10.68 23.81
C PRO A 124 35.95 -10.03 24.44
N ASP A 125 36.15 -8.73 24.21
CA ASP A 125 37.19 -7.89 24.79
C ASP A 125 36.64 -6.47 25.08
N ARG A 126 37.32 -5.68 25.94
CA ARG A 126 36.86 -4.32 26.29
C ARG A 126 36.77 -3.35 25.11
N ASP A 127 37.56 -3.57 24.06
CA ASP A 127 37.66 -2.69 22.90
C ASP A 127 36.99 -3.25 21.64
N ALA A 128 36.34 -4.41 21.72
CA ALA A 128 35.71 -5.05 20.58
C ALA A 128 34.19 -4.81 20.56
N TYR A 129 33.69 -4.43 19.39
CA TYR A 129 32.27 -4.32 19.08
C TYR A 129 31.77 -5.65 18.47
N PRO A 130 30.90 -6.42 19.13
CA PRO A 130 30.55 -7.79 18.72
C PRO A 130 29.84 -7.86 17.36
N LEU A 131 29.09 -6.83 16.97
CA LEU A 131 28.29 -6.81 15.73
C LEU A 131 28.97 -6.04 14.58
N GLN A 132 30.16 -5.50 14.82
CA GLN A 132 30.84 -4.57 13.93
C GLN A 132 31.08 -5.14 12.53
N LYS A 133 31.67 -6.33 12.46
CA LYS A 133 31.99 -6.98 11.19
C LYS A 133 30.73 -7.31 10.40
N LEU A 134 29.72 -7.86 11.07
CA LEU A 134 28.43 -8.18 10.45
C LEU A 134 27.76 -6.94 9.86
N MET A 135 27.78 -5.82 10.59
CA MET A 135 27.19 -4.57 10.12
C MET A 135 27.96 -3.94 8.96
N ALA A 136 29.29 -4.03 8.94
CA ALA A 136 30.11 -3.52 7.85
C ALA A 136 29.81 -4.25 6.52
N ASP A 137 29.58 -5.56 6.58
CA ASP A 137 29.30 -6.41 5.43
C ASP A 137 27.81 -6.40 5.00
N MET A 138 26.93 -5.68 5.71
CA MET A 138 25.50 -5.69 5.41
C MET A 138 25.15 -5.14 4.04
N SER A 139 25.85 -4.11 3.59
CA SER A 139 25.54 -3.45 2.30
C SER A 139 25.88 -4.30 1.07
N THR A 140 26.74 -5.31 1.25
CA THR A 140 27.14 -6.27 0.21
C THR A 140 26.44 -7.62 0.37
N ASN A 141 25.74 -7.84 1.49
CA ASN A 141 24.99 -9.06 1.73
C ASN A 141 23.81 -9.17 0.74
N PHE A 142 23.72 -10.32 0.06
CA PHE A 142 22.71 -10.59 -0.95
C PHE A 142 21.27 -10.48 -0.40
N GLU A 143 21.02 -10.93 0.83
CA GLU A 143 19.70 -10.87 1.45
C GLU A 143 19.22 -9.42 1.58
N MET A 144 20.10 -8.52 2.02
CA MET A 144 19.79 -7.09 2.14
C MET A 144 19.66 -6.41 0.78
N MET A 145 20.47 -6.82 -0.19
CA MET A 145 20.41 -6.32 -1.56
C MET A 145 19.07 -6.63 -2.24
N ILE A 146 18.43 -7.76 -1.92
CA ILE A 146 17.09 -8.11 -2.43
C ILE A 146 16.06 -7.07 -2.00
N TYR A 147 16.05 -6.68 -0.72
CA TYR A 147 15.14 -5.64 -0.24
C TYR A 147 15.40 -4.27 -0.88
N ALA A 148 16.65 -4.02 -1.30
CA ALA A 148 17.05 -2.82 -2.02
C ALA A 148 16.81 -2.87 -3.54
N GLN A 149 16.10 -3.88 -4.06
CA GLN A 149 15.70 -3.89 -5.47
C GLN A 149 14.36 -3.17 -5.70
N PRO A 150 14.27 -2.29 -6.71
CA PRO A 150 13.00 -1.78 -7.22
C PRO A 150 12.08 -2.93 -7.64
N LEU A 151 10.79 -2.85 -7.26
CA LEU A 151 9.80 -3.83 -7.68
C LEU A 151 9.20 -3.45 -9.04
N PRO A 152 8.93 -4.42 -9.93
CA PRO A 152 8.32 -4.14 -11.22
C PRO A 152 6.96 -3.47 -11.02
N LYS A 153 6.64 -2.50 -11.87
CA LYS A 153 5.29 -1.96 -11.96
C LYS A 153 4.37 -3.11 -12.38
N PRO A 154 3.19 -3.28 -11.75
CA PRO A 154 2.23 -4.23 -12.25
C PRO A 154 1.96 -3.90 -13.71
N ALA A 155 2.19 -4.86 -14.60
CA ALA A 155 1.74 -4.71 -15.98
C ALA A 155 0.25 -4.42 -15.89
N SER A 156 -0.20 -3.33 -16.50
CA SER A 156 -1.62 -3.13 -16.70
C SER A 156 -2.08 -4.27 -17.59
N SER A 157 -2.56 -5.35 -16.98
CA SER A 157 -3.35 -6.32 -17.67
C SER A 157 -4.62 -5.59 -18.06
N SER A 158 -4.58 -4.91 -19.21
CA SER A 158 -5.78 -4.83 -20.01
C SER A 158 -6.20 -6.28 -20.18
N SER A 159 -7.27 -6.65 -19.51
CA SER A 159 -7.92 -7.94 -19.65
C SER A 159 -8.50 -7.99 -21.08
N ALA A 160 -7.62 -8.06 -22.07
CA ALA A 160 -7.93 -8.70 -23.32
C ALA A 160 -8.17 -10.16 -22.95
N ALA A 161 -9.45 -10.52 -22.85
CA ALA A 161 -9.89 -11.89 -22.71
C ALA A 161 -9.06 -12.74 -23.67
N ARG A 162 -8.24 -13.64 -23.14
CA ARG A 162 -7.57 -14.66 -23.96
C ARG A 162 -8.68 -15.42 -24.66
N VAL A 163 -8.80 -15.24 -25.97
CA VAL A 163 -9.70 -16.05 -26.78
C VAL A 163 -9.17 -17.48 -26.66
N ALA A 164 -9.98 -18.37 -26.09
CA ALA A 164 -9.68 -19.79 -26.00
C ALA A 164 -9.34 -20.32 -27.41
N PRO A 165 -8.39 -21.26 -27.55
CA PRO A 165 -7.82 -21.67 -28.85
C PRO A 165 -8.78 -22.49 -29.73
N TYR A 166 -10.08 -22.46 -29.47
CA TYR A 166 -11.06 -23.19 -30.25
C TYR A 166 -12.38 -22.40 -30.37
N GLN A 167 -12.36 -21.29 -31.08
CA GLN A 167 -13.59 -20.76 -31.69
C GLN A 167 -13.38 -20.66 -33.19
N LYS A 168 -14.06 -21.59 -33.87
CA LYS A 168 -14.09 -21.81 -35.31
C LYS A 168 -14.42 -20.50 -36.02
N THR A 169 -13.47 -20.07 -36.85
CA THR A 169 -13.57 -18.92 -37.75
C THR A 169 -14.81 -19.03 -38.63
N GLN A 170 -15.77 -18.11 -38.47
CA GLN A 170 -16.62 -17.71 -39.59
C GLN A 170 -16.13 -16.34 -40.07
N GLN A 171 -15.27 -16.39 -41.07
CA GLN A 171 -14.90 -15.25 -41.90
C GLN A 171 -16.16 -14.64 -42.52
N LYS A 172 -16.37 -13.35 -42.28
CA LYS A 172 -16.99 -12.48 -43.28
C LYS A 172 -16.04 -11.34 -43.57
N ASN A 173 -15.46 -11.42 -44.77
CA ASN A 173 -14.78 -10.32 -45.43
C ASN A 173 -15.65 -9.07 -45.41
N LYS A 174 -15.03 -7.92 -45.18
CA LYS A 174 -15.36 -6.67 -45.88
C LYS A 174 -14.20 -5.69 -45.74
N ASP A 175 -13.57 -5.44 -46.89
CA ASP A 175 -12.69 -4.33 -47.16
C ASP A 175 -13.33 -2.99 -46.80
N GLY A 176 -12.53 -2.06 -46.28
CA GLY A 176 -13.02 -0.72 -45.93
C GLY A 176 -11.96 0.18 -45.30
N LYS A 177 -11.19 0.85 -46.15
CA LYS A 177 -10.31 1.98 -45.81
C LYS A 177 -11.16 3.14 -45.25
N GLY A 178 -10.87 3.62 -44.03
CA GLY A 178 -11.57 4.76 -43.45
C GLY A 178 -10.95 5.35 -42.18
N LYS A 179 -10.45 6.59 -42.29
CA LYS A 179 -10.14 7.50 -41.17
C LYS A 179 -11.39 7.69 -40.30
N GLY A 180 -11.28 7.53 -38.97
CA GLY A 180 -12.41 7.79 -38.07
C GLY A 180 -12.03 7.94 -36.60
N LYS A 181 -12.28 9.13 -36.05
CA LYS A 181 -12.14 9.56 -34.65
C LYS A 181 -12.66 8.52 -33.64
N GLY A 182 -11.90 8.35 -32.55
CA GLY A 182 -12.21 7.45 -31.44
C GLY A 182 -13.61 7.67 -30.86
N LYS A 183 -14.44 6.63 -30.90
CA LYS A 183 -15.65 6.54 -30.07
C LYS A 183 -15.22 6.06 -28.69
N THR A 184 -15.33 6.96 -27.71
CA THR A 184 -15.26 6.65 -26.28
C THR A 184 -16.26 5.53 -25.98
N ARG A 185 -15.76 4.30 -25.77
CA ARG A 185 -16.59 3.17 -25.36
C ARG A 185 -17.12 3.49 -23.97
N GLY A 186 -18.42 3.78 -23.89
CA GLY A 186 -19.13 3.92 -22.63
C GLY A 186 -19.05 2.64 -21.78
N PRO A 187 -19.50 2.70 -20.51
CA PRO A 187 -19.44 1.58 -19.59
C PRO A 187 -20.07 0.31 -20.19
N PRO A 188 -19.55 -0.89 -19.86
CA PRO A 188 -20.02 -2.14 -20.43
C PRO A 188 -21.52 -2.32 -20.18
N MET A 189 -22.28 -2.30 -21.27
CA MET A 189 -23.73 -2.43 -21.24
C MET A 189 -24.12 -3.92 -21.10
N PRO A 190 -25.07 -4.25 -20.19
CA PRO A 190 -25.61 -5.61 -20.08
C PRO A 190 -26.20 -6.10 -21.41
N ARG A 191 -26.06 -7.40 -21.71
CA ARG A 191 -26.41 -8.00 -23.01
C ARG A 191 -27.84 -7.69 -23.48
N GLU A 192 -28.80 -7.65 -22.56
CA GLU A 192 -30.22 -7.37 -22.84
C GLU A 192 -30.50 -5.92 -23.27
N LEU A 193 -29.61 -5.00 -22.91
CA LEU A 193 -29.78 -3.57 -23.18
C LEU A 193 -28.94 -3.09 -24.37
N VAL A 194 -28.08 -3.95 -24.94
CA VAL A 194 -27.21 -3.63 -26.07
C VAL A 194 -28.03 -3.12 -27.25
N GLY A 195 -27.66 -1.95 -27.77
CA GLY A 195 -28.35 -1.29 -28.89
C GLY A 195 -29.25 -0.13 -28.47
N ASN A 196 -29.52 0.04 -27.17
CA ASN A 196 -30.24 1.19 -26.63
C ASN A 196 -29.27 2.32 -26.20
N PRO A 197 -29.72 3.59 -26.10
CA PRO A 197 -28.88 4.70 -25.66
C PRO A 197 -28.42 4.53 -24.19
N THR A 198 -27.19 4.97 -23.88
CA THR A 198 -26.64 4.99 -22.52
C THR A 198 -27.00 6.25 -21.73
N LYS A 199 -27.46 7.28 -22.44
CA LYS A 199 -27.82 8.58 -21.90
C LYS A 199 -29.23 8.97 -22.32
N ASP A 200 -29.93 9.67 -21.43
CA ASP A 200 -31.24 10.24 -21.75
C ASP A 200 -31.11 11.48 -22.65
N ALA A 201 -32.25 12.04 -23.08
CA ALA A 201 -32.28 13.27 -23.88
C ALA A 201 -31.68 14.50 -23.16
N LYS A 202 -31.55 14.43 -21.83
CA LYS A 202 -30.95 15.48 -20.98
C LYS A 202 -29.45 15.23 -20.75
N GLY A 203 -28.86 14.20 -21.35
CA GLY A 203 -27.45 13.85 -21.24
C GLY A 203 -27.06 13.14 -19.93
N ARG A 204 -28.02 12.76 -19.09
CA ARG A 204 -27.84 12.01 -17.84
C ARG A 204 -27.64 10.52 -18.16
N ASN A 205 -26.73 9.86 -17.44
CA ASN A 205 -26.54 8.41 -17.59
C ASN A 205 -27.77 7.65 -17.09
N ILE A 206 -28.25 6.68 -17.86
CA ILE A 206 -29.41 5.87 -17.49
C ILE A 206 -28.96 4.72 -16.58
N CYS A 207 -29.72 4.44 -15.51
CA CYS A 207 -29.45 3.31 -14.63
C CYS A 207 -29.79 1.99 -15.36
N PHE A 208 -28.77 1.18 -15.65
CA PHE A 208 -28.98 -0.12 -16.30
C PHE A 208 -29.73 -1.11 -15.41
N ALA A 209 -29.46 -1.11 -14.10
CA ALA A 209 -30.12 -2.03 -13.16
C ALA A 209 -31.64 -1.79 -13.10
N TYR A 210 -32.09 -0.54 -13.16
CA TYR A 210 -33.52 -0.20 -13.23
C TYR A 210 -34.21 -0.77 -14.47
N ASN A 211 -33.48 -0.95 -15.57
CA ASN A 211 -33.99 -1.47 -16.84
C ASN A 211 -33.81 -2.99 -17.01
N LEU A 212 -33.26 -3.67 -16.00
CA LEU A 212 -33.08 -5.12 -15.98
C LEU A 212 -34.14 -5.80 -15.09
N PRO A 213 -34.32 -7.14 -15.21
CA PRO A 213 -35.24 -7.89 -14.35
C PRO A 213 -35.00 -7.75 -12.85
N GLY A 214 -33.74 -7.50 -12.46
CA GLY A 214 -33.36 -7.32 -11.06
C GLY A 214 -33.80 -5.99 -10.44
N GLY A 215 -34.32 -5.05 -11.24
CA GLY A 215 -34.74 -3.73 -10.76
C GLY A 215 -33.60 -2.92 -10.10
N CYS A 216 -33.95 -1.73 -9.61
CA CYS A 216 -33.04 -0.93 -8.80
C CYS A 216 -33.83 -0.18 -7.74
N ASP A 217 -33.55 -0.45 -6.46
CA ASP A 217 -34.22 0.19 -5.32
C ASP A 217 -33.60 1.55 -4.94
N GLY A 218 -32.54 1.96 -5.63
CA GLY A 218 -31.74 3.13 -5.26
C GLY A 218 -32.38 4.49 -5.53
N ALA A 219 -33.56 4.53 -6.16
CA ALA A 219 -34.35 5.73 -6.42
C ALA A 219 -35.75 5.38 -6.94
N SER A 220 -36.71 6.30 -6.82
CA SER A 220 -38.03 6.20 -7.47
C SER A 220 -37.92 6.44 -8.99
N PRO A 221 -38.95 6.09 -9.80
CA PRO A 221 -39.00 6.47 -11.22
C PRO A 221 -38.84 8.00 -11.40
N ASP A 222 -38.11 8.41 -12.44
CA ASP A 222 -37.63 9.79 -12.72
C ASP A 222 -36.48 10.33 -11.85
N GLN A 223 -36.12 9.63 -10.77
CA GLN A 223 -35.06 10.07 -9.87
C GLN A 223 -33.71 9.43 -10.26
N MET A 224 -32.62 10.05 -9.79
CA MET A 224 -31.27 9.55 -10.01
C MET A 224 -30.78 8.76 -8.80
N CYS A 225 -30.39 7.51 -9.04
CA CYS A 225 -29.57 6.76 -8.10
C CYS A 225 -28.08 6.99 -8.41
N PRO A 226 -27.15 6.52 -7.56
CA PRO A 226 -25.71 6.59 -7.84
C PRO A 226 -25.27 5.92 -9.15
N ARG A 227 -26.11 5.03 -9.72
CA ARG A 227 -25.86 4.30 -10.98
C ARG A 227 -26.45 5.00 -12.21
N GLY A 228 -27.31 6.01 -12.04
CA GLY A 228 -27.96 6.74 -13.13
C GLY A 228 -29.45 7.03 -12.92
N ALA A 229 -30.07 7.66 -13.90
CA ALA A 229 -31.49 8.02 -13.91
C ALA A 229 -32.40 6.80 -14.11
N HIS A 230 -33.49 6.73 -13.33
CA HIS A 230 -34.52 5.70 -13.41
C HIS A 230 -35.56 6.05 -14.48
N VAL A 231 -35.15 5.88 -15.74
CA VAL A 231 -35.99 6.08 -16.93
C VAL A 231 -35.86 4.90 -17.88
N CYS A 232 -36.86 4.70 -18.74
CA CYS A 232 -36.83 3.66 -19.75
C CYS A 232 -35.66 3.87 -20.72
N ILE A 233 -34.82 2.86 -20.89
CA ILE A 233 -33.63 2.93 -21.75
C ILE A 233 -33.95 2.83 -23.24
N LYS A 234 -35.17 2.43 -23.63
CA LYS A 234 -35.55 2.30 -25.05
C LYS A 234 -35.32 3.61 -25.78
N ALA A 235 -34.64 3.55 -26.92
CA ALA A 235 -34.39 4.70 -27.80
C ALA A 235 -35.69 5.46 -28.07
N GLY A 236 -35.74 6.74 -27.69
CA GLY A 236 -36.89 7.62 -27.91
C GLY A 236 -38.03 7.51 -26.88
N CYS A 237 -37.94 6.63 -25.87
CA CYS A 237 -38.95 6.51 -24.83
C CYS A 237 -38.62 7.41 -23.62
N HIS A 238 -37.58 7.07 -22.85
CA HIS A 238 -37.16 7.78 -21.62
C HIS A 238 -38.29 8.13 -20.63
N GLN A 239 -39.40 7.38 -20.65
CA GLN A 239 -40.56 7.58 -19.77
C GLN A 239 -40.36 6.90 -18.40
N LEU A 240 -41.31 7.14 -17.48
CA LEU A 240 -41.28 6.73 -16.06
C LEU A 240 -41.60 5.25 -15.82
N HIS A 241 -40.97 4.37 -16.58
CA HIS A 241 -41.11 2.92 -16.46
C HIS A 241 -39.79 2.23 -16.83
N SER A 242 -39.58 1.00 -16.35
CA SER A 242 -38.40 0.22 -16.73
C SER A 242 -38.55 -0.32 -18.15
N PHE A 243 -37.44 -0.68 -18.80
CA PHE A 243 -37.46 -1.34 -20.11
C PHE A 243 -38.40 -2.56 -20.19
N GLN A 244 -38.56 -3.30 -19.10
CA GLN A 244 -39.44 -4.46 -19.02
C GLN A 244 -40.92 -4.11 -19.13
N HIS A 245 -41.31 -2.94 -18.67
CA HIS A 245 -42.68 -2.45 -18.72
C HIS A 245 -42.93 -1.55 -19.95
N HIS A 246 -41.98 -1.48 -20.88
CA HIS A 246 -42.18 -0.76 -22.13
C HIS A 246 -43.17 -1.50 -23.02
N LYS A 247 -44.40 -1.00 -23.08
CA LYS A 247 -45.38 -1.42 -24.09
C LYS A 247 -44.86 -0.99 -25.45
N SER A 248 -44.48 -1.96 -26.28
CA SER A 248 -44.17 -1.71 -27.69
C SER A 248 -45.49 -1.32 -28.36
N GLY A 249 -45.69 -0.03 -28.57
CA GLY A 249 -46.81 0.47 -29.36
C GLY A 249 -46.71 -0.09 -30.77
N ASN A 250 -47.83 -0.63 -31.25
CA ASN A 250 -48.05 -1.01 -32.64
C ASN A 250 -47.95 0.23 -33.55
#